data_AF-A0A382IEE6-F1
#
_entry.id   AF-A0A382IEE6-F1
#
_cell.length_a   1.000
_cell.length_b   1.000
_cell.length_c   1.000
_cell.angle_alpha   90.00
_cell.angle_beta   90.00
_cell.angle_gamma   90.00
#
_symmetry.space_group_name_H-M   'P 1'
#
loop_
_entity.id
_entity.type
_entity.pdbx_description
1 polymer ?
#
loop_
_entity_poly.entity_id
_entity_poly.type
_entity_poly.pdbx_seq_one_letter_code
_entity_poly.pdbx_strand_id
1 'polypeptide(L)'
;MLCILHPKYAQHVDTLRNSLRPRDRMNPIAAIGSAFSQYANFNGRARRSEYWWFTAFVVIAELCLMFLPILFVIFVLAVLVPSLAVSVRRLHDINRSGWWLLIGFIPFLGSVVLLVFMLLPSERLTNEYGPNPDTSSRHPEPASAIKAIFNVESGLSGPSFLPITRETVILGNSDAVDIKLENQYVSRRHLQVRQDVDIFYLSDLGSTNGTYLNNNKLAPHEEHVIRDGDRVVLGSNAVTLRFSGTAGTIHQNFPAGAPSKYCPDCGLESSGDTRSCVGCGRAL
;
A
#
# COMPACT_ATOMS: atom_id res chain seq x y z
N MET A 1 30.51 9.18 -15.29
CA MET A 1 29.65 9.64 -16.41
C MET A 1 28.26 9.92 -15.84
N LEU A 2 27.64 11.07 -16.10
CA LEU A 2 26.32 11.37 -15.53
C LEU A 2 25.24 10.57 -16.26
N CYS A 3 24.43 9.81 -15.54
CA CYS A 3 23.20 9.25 -16.09
C CYS A 3 22.15 10.37 -16.22
N ILE A 4 22.03 10.91 -17.44
CA ILE A 4 20.93 11.81 -17.79
C ILE A 4 19.64 10.97 -17.83
N LEU A 5 18.82 11.08 -16.78
CA LEU A 5 17.51 10.45 -16.74
C LEU A 5 16.66 10.94 -17.92
N HIS A 6 16.15 10.01 -18.71
CA HIS A 6 15.33 10.33 -19.89
C HIS A 6 14.08 11.11 -19.43
N PRO A 7 13.73 12.26 -20.04
CA PRO A 7 12.81 13.24 -19.42
C PRO A 7 11.40 12.70 -19.14
N LYS A 8 10.93 11.72 -19.92
CA LYS A 8 9.66 11.01 -19.66
C LYS A 8 9.65 10.23 -18.34
N TYR A 9 10.81 9.73 -17.89
CA TYR A 9 10.93 8.94 -16.66
C TYR A 9 10.83 9.82 -15.40
N ALA A 10 11.50 10.98 -15.41
CA ALA A 10 11.44 11.94 -14.30
C ALA A 10 9.99 12.41 -14.03
N GLN A 11 9.26 12.77 -15.10
CA GLN A 11 7.85 13.16 -15.01
C GLN A 11 6.97 12.05 -14.40
N HIS A 12 7.22 10.79 -14.75
CA HIS A 12 6.47 9.66 -14.20
C HIS A 12 6.78 9.42 -12.71
N VAL A 13 8.04 9.56 -12.30
CA VAL A 13 8.47 9.44 -10.90
C VAL A 13 7.90 10.57 -10.05
N ASP A 14 7.94 11.83 -10.50
CA ASP A 14 7.35 12.95 -9.75
C ASP A 14 5.82 12.87 -9.67
N THR A 15 5.15 12.31 -10.69
CA THR A 15 3.71 12.01 -10.63
C THR A 15 3.40 10.98 -9.53
N LEU A 16 4.17 9.91 -9.43
CA LEU A 16 4.04 8.91 -8.36
C LEU A 16 4.42 9.47 -6.98
N ARG A 17 5.46 10.31 -6.91
CA ARG A 17 5.88 11.01 -5.68
C ARG A 17 4.81 11.96 -5.17
N ASN A 18 4.05 12.59 -6.06
CA ASN A 18 2.93 13.45 -5.72
C ASN A 18 1.70 12.64 -5.29
N SER A 19 1.43 11.46 -5.88
CA SER A 19 0.33 10.59 -5.44
C SER A 19 0.58 9.92 -4.08
N LEU A 20 1.84 9.79 -3.66
CA LEU A 20 2.27 9.32 -2.33
C LEU A 20 2.27 10.41 -1.23
N ARG A 21 1.92 11.67 -1.54
CA ARG A 21 1.77 12.70 -0.51
C ARG A 21 0.60 12.34 0.43
N PRO A 22 0.74 12.50 1.75
CA PRO A 22 -0.42 12.50 2.66
C PRO A 22 -1.41 13.55 2.18
N ARG A 23 -2.70 13.21 2.15
CA ARG A 23 -3.72 14.02 1.46
C ARG A 23 -3.72 15.48 1.88
N ASP A 24 -4.02 16.33 0.90
CA ASP A 24 -4.45 17.69 1.14
C ASP A 24 -5.54 17.68 2.21
N ARG A 25 -5.21 18.25 3.37
CA ARG A 25 -6.15 18.37 4.47
C ARG A 25 -7.30 19.22 3.96
N MET A 26 -8.53 18.73 4.12
CA MET A 26 -9.72 19.46 3.70
C MET A 26 -9.65 20.88 4.27
N ASN A 27 -9.75 21.89 3.42
CA ASN A 27 -9.57 23.29 3.84
C ASN A 27 -10.83 23.76 4.63
N PRO A 28 -10.74 24.86 5.41
CA PRO A 28 -11.83 25.27 6.29
C PRO A 28 -13.15 25.52 5.53
N ILE A 29 -13.06 26.15 4.35
CA ILE A 29 -14.21 26.49 3.50
C ILE A 29 -14.91 25.22 3.00
N ALA A 30 -14.14 24.23 2.55
CA ALA A 30 -14.67 22.94 2.11
C ALA A 30 -15.30 22.13 3.26
N ALA A 31 -14.75 22.23 4.47
CA ALA A 31 -15.35 21.60 5.65
C ALA A 31 -16.70 22.23 6.02
N ILE A 32 -16.79 23.57 6.04
CA ILE A 32 -18.04 24.29 6.28
C ILE A 32 -19.07 23.95 5.20
N GLY A 33 -18.68 24.00 3.92
CA GLY A 33 -19.54 23.62 2.79
C GLY A 33 -20.01 22.16 2.85
N SER A 34 -19.16 21.22 3.29
CA SER A 34 -19.51 19.80 3.49
C SER A 34 -20.53 19.58 4.60
N ALA A 35 -20.41 20.32 5.70
CA ALA A 35 -21.36 20.23 6.82
C ALA A 35 -22.75 20.74 6.42
N PHE A 36 -22.83 21.88 5.72
CA PHE A 36 -24.11 22.42 5.24
C PHE A 36 -24.71 21.65 4.06
N SER A 37 -23.91 21.05 3.16
CA SER A 37 -24.44 20.18 2.10
C SER A 37 -24.97 18.85 2.63
N GLN A 38 -24.45 18.39 3.78
CA GLN A 38 -24.89 17.18 4.49
C GLN A 38 -25.75 17.50 5.73
N TYR A 39 -26.49 18.62 5.70
CA TYR A 39 -27.16 19.26 6.85
C TYR A 39 -27.85 18.30 7.84
N ALA A 40 -28.63 17.34 7.32
CA ALA A 40 -29.32 16.30 8.09
C ALA A 40 -28.95 14.87 7.64
N ASN A 41 -27.79 14.68 7.00
CA ASN A 41 -27.30 13.36 6.63
C ASN A 41 -26.45 12.75 7.76
N PHE A 42 -27.06 11.82 8.49
CA PHE A 42 -26.41 11.04 9.55
C PHE A 42 -25.70 9.78 9.02
N ASN A 43 -25.92 9.41 7.75
CA ASN A 43 -25.33 8.22 7.14
C ASN A 43 -23.94 8.50 6.56
N GLY A 44 -23.10 7.47 6.50
CA GLY A 44 -21.71 7.61 6.06
C GLY A 44 -20.78 8.07 7.18
N ARG A 45 -19.60 8.56 6.77
CA ARG A 45 -18.44 8.82 7.62
C ARG A 45 -17.93 10.26 7.43
N ALA A 46 -17.37 10.87 8.48
CA ALA A 46 -16.82 12.22 8.44
C ALA A 46 -15.31 12.23 8.72
N ARG A 47 -14.55 12.95 7.87
CA ARG A 47 -13.10 13.10 8.03
C ARG A 47 -12.77 13.85 9.33
N ARG A 48 -11.61 13.54 9.93
CA ARG A 48 -11.03 14.36 11.01
C ARG A 48 -10.98 15.86 10.63
N SER A 49 -10.52 16.18 9.42
CA SER A 49 -10.41 17.57 8.95
C SER A 49 -11.75 18.24 8.65
N GLU A 50 -12.77 17.48 8.22
CA GLU A 50 -14.14 17.98 8.06
C GLU A 50 -14.73 18.38 9.43
N TYR A 51 -14.65 17.47 10.41
CA TYR A 51 -15.14 17.71 11.75
C TYR A 51 -14.42 18.89 12.43
N TRP A 52 -13.10 18.83 12.55
CA TRP A 52 -12.36 19.81 13.36
C TRP A 52 -12.38 21.23 12.79
N TRP A 53 -12.45 21.43 11.47
CA TRP A 53 -12.67 22.76 10.90
C TRP A 53 -14.10 23.27 11.10
N PHE A 54 -15.11 22.41 11.00
CA PHE A 54 -16.49 22.81 11.26
C PHE A 54 -16.69 23.17 12.75
N THR A 55 -16.16 22.37 13.67
CA THR A 55 -16.15 22.67 15.11
C THR A 55 -15.41 23.99 15.40
N ALA A 56 -14.26 24.24 14.78
CA ALA A 56 -13.54 25.51 14.93
C ALA A 56 -14.36 26.71 14.40
N PHE A 57 -15.05 26.55 13.26
CA PHE A 57 -15.97 27.56 12.73
C PHE A 57 -17.13 27.86 13.70
N VAL A 58 -17.79 26.83 14.24
CA VAL A 58 -18.89 26.98 15.20
C VAL A 58 -18.42 27.71 16.45
N VAL A 59 -17.31 27.27 17.07
CA VAL A 59 -16.77 27.91 18.29
C VAL A 59 -16.36 29.37 18.07
N ILE A 60 -15.72 29.68 16.93
CA ILE A 60 -15.35 31.07 16.60
C ILE A 60 -16.61 31.92 16.39
N ALA A 61 -17.63 31.40 15.71
CA ALA A 61 -18.89 32.11 15.49
C ALA A 61 -19.65 32.34 16.82
N GLU A 62 -19.71 31.34 17.70
CA GLU A 62 -20.31 31.46 19.04
C GLU A 62 -19.62 32.54 19.88
N LEU A 63 -18.28 32.58 19.88
CA LEU A 63 -17.50 33.62 20.57
C LEU A 63 -17.74 35.02 19.98
N CYS A 64 -17.81 35.16 18.66
CA CYS A 64 -18.14 36.43 18.00
C CYS A 64 -19.59 36.88 18.26
N LEU A 65 -20.53 35.94 18.46
CA LEU A 65 -21.95 36.22 18.67
C LEU A 65 -22.37 36.31 20.14
N MET A 66 -21.48 36.04 21.11
CA MET A 66 -21.84 35.92 22.53
C MET A 66 -22.51 37.18 23.14
N PHE A 67 -22.30 38.36 22.54
CA PHE A 67 -22.89 39.63 22.97
C PHE A 67 -24.16 40.02 22.18
N LEU A 68 -24.61 39.18 21.24
CA LEU A 68 -25.76 39.43 20.35
C LEU A 68 -26.82 38.33 20.55
N PRO A 69 -27.55 38.29 21.68
CA PRO A 69 -28.27 37.11 22.15
C PRO A 69 -29.31 36.57 21.18
N ILE A 70 -30.04 37.43 20.45
CA ILE A 70 -31.03 37.00 19.44
C ILE A 70 -30.32 36.29 18.27
N LEU A 71 -29.21 36.85 17.78
CA LEU A 71 -28.45 36.28 16.67
C LEU A 71 -27.68 35.01 17.09
N PHE A 72 -27.20 34.96 18.33
CA PHE A 72 -26.61 33.77 18.94
C PHE A 72 -27.61 32.59 18.97
N VAL A 73 -28.84 32.81 19.45
CA VAL A 73 -29.88 31.77 19.48
C VAL A 73 -30.25 31.31 18.06
N ILE A 74 -30.40 32.24 17.11
CA ILE A 74 -30.64 31.90 15.70
C ILE A 74 -29.50 31.05 15.11
N PHE A 75 -28.24 31.42 15.39
CA PHE A 75 -27.06 30.69 14.92
C PHE A 75 -27.00 29.28 15.52
N VAL A 76 -27.14 29.14 16.84
CA VAL A 76 -27.12 27.84 17.54
C VAL A 76 -28.19 26.91 16.97
N LEU A 77 -29.42 27.40 16.75
CA LEU A 77 -30.50 26.60 16.13
C LEU A 77 -30.17 26.19 14.68
N ALA A 78 -29.52 27.06 13.90
CA ALA A 78 -29.12 26.77 12.53
C ALA A 78 -27.94 25.79 12.42
N VAL A 79 -27.01 25.76 13.39
CA VAL A 79 -25.88 24.81 13.38
C VAL A 79 -26.12 23.53 14.16
N LEU A 80 -27.17 23.44 15.00
CA LEU A 80 -27.48 22.27 15.83
C LEU A 80 -27.58 20.97 15.00
N VAL A 81 -28.37 20.98 13.93
CA VAL A 81 -28.59 19.78 13.09
C VAL A 81 -27.31 19.33 12.36
N PRO A 82 -26.58 20.19 11.62
CA PRO A 82 -25.32 19.78 10.98
C PRO A 82 -24.22 19.42 11.99
N SER A 83 -24.21 20.03 13.19
CA SER A 83 -23.28 19.65 14.27
C SER A 83 -23.54 18.23 14.78
N LEU A 84 -24.80 17.86 14.96
CA LEU A 84 -25.18 16.48 15.30
C LEU A 84 -24.86 15.52 14.14
N ALA A 85 -25.19 15.89 12.90
CA ALA A 85 -24.95 15.06 11.72
C ALA A 85 -23.45 14.76 11.50
N VAL A 86 -22.59 15.78 11.55
CA VAL A 86 -21.13 15.56 11.42
C VAL A 86 -20.55 14.82 12.62
N SER A 87 -21.08 15.01 13.84
CA SER A 87 -20.64 14.27 15.04
C SER A 87 -21.01 12.78 14.97
N VAL A 88 -22.20 12.44 14.48
CA VAL A 88 -22.61 11.05 14.22
C VAL A 88 -21.74 10.41 13.13
N ARG A 89 -21.59 11.08 11.98
CA ARG A 89 -20.68 10.61 10.91
C ARG A 89 -19.21 10.51 11.37
N ARG A 90 -18.79 11.30 12.37
CA ARG A 90 -17.43 11.24 12.96
C ARG A 90 -17.25 10.04 13.90
N LEU A 91 -18.29 9.63 14.63
CA LEU A 91 -18.30 8.37 15.40
C LEU A 91 -18.34 7.14 14.49
N HIS A 92 -19.15 7.19 13.42
CA HIS A 92 -19.20 6.14 12.39
C HIS A 92 -17.83 5.86 11.76
N ASP A 93 -16.99 6.90 11.60
CA ASP A 93 -15.63 6.78 11.05
C ASP A 93 -14.61 6.05 11.96
N ILE A 94 -14.99 5.78 13.22
CA ILE A 94 -14.24 4.94 14.18
C ILE A 94 -15.06 3.70 14.63
N ASN A 95 -16.02 3.29 13.80
CA ASN A 95 -16.96 2.18 14.02
C ASN A 95 -17.73 2.25 15.35
N ARG A 96 -18.21 3.45 15.70
CA ARG A 96 -19.10 3.69 16.85
C ARG A 96 -20.43 4.28 16.40
N SER A 97 -21.53 3.75 16.89
CA SER A 97 -22.87 4.26 16.59
C SER A 97 -23.09 5.67 17.14
N GLY A 98 -23.93 6.47 16.44
CA GLY A 98 -24.27 7.84 16.87
C GLY A 98 -24.84 7.96 18.29
N TRP A 99 -25.40 6.88 18.84
CA TRP A 99 -25.88 6.82 20.23
C TRP A 99 -24.80 7.13 21.28
N TRP A 100 -23.51 6.96 20.96
CA TRP A 100 -22.43 7.37 21.86
C TRP A 100 -22.42 8.87 22.18
N LEU A 101 -23.06 9.73 21.38
CA LEU A 101 -23.24 11.15 21.74
C LEU A 101 -24.01 11.36 23.05
N LEU A 102 -24.89 10.43 23.44
CA LEU A 102 -25.66 10.52 24.68
C LEU A 102 -24.77 10.52 25.94
N ILE A 103 -23.54 9.99 25.87
CA ILE A 103 -22.63 10.04 27.02
C ILE A 103 -22.27 11.49 27.38
N GLY A 104 -22.38 12.44 26.43
CA GLY A 104 -22.14 13.86 26.66
C GLY A 104 -23.07 14.51 27.70
N PHE A 105 -24.21 13.87 28.03
CA PHE A 105 -25.06 14.28 29.14
C PHE A 105 -24.47 13.94 30.53
N ILE A 106 -23.39 13.16 30.60
CA ILE A 106 -22.61 12.93 31.83
C ILE A 106 -21.52 14.01 31.92
N PRO A 107 -21.60 14.98 32.85
CA PRO A 107 -20.64 16.08 32.93
C PRO A 107 -19.21 15.60 33.16
N PHE A 108 -18.25 16.29 32.54
CA PHE A 108 -16.81 16.02 32.55
C PHE A 108 -16.39 14.68 31.94
N LEU A 109 -16.86 13.54 32.47
CA LEU A 109 -16.48 12.21 31.98
C LEU A 109 -16.97 11.97 30.55
N GLY A 110 -18.22 12.34 30.25
CA GLY A 110 -18.81 12.17 28.92
C GLY A 110 -18.14 13.02 27.86
N SER A 111 -17.87 14.29 28.16
CA SER A 111 -17.19 15.21 27.24
C SER A 111 -15.73 14.81 26.99
N VAL A 112 -15.02 14.28 27.99
CA VAL A 112 -13.65 13.73 27.81
C VAL A 112 -13.67 12.49 26.91
N VAL A 113 -14.58 11.53 27.11
CA VAL A 113 -14.66 10.33 26.25
C VAL A 113 -15.04 10.70 24.81
N LEU A 114 -16.00 11.62 24.62
CA LEU A 114 -16.32 12.13 23.27
C LEU A 114 -15.13 12.85 22.63
N LEU A 115 -14.43 13.73 23.36
CA LEU A 115 -13.24 14.41 22.87
C LEU A 115 -12.17 13.41 22.37
N VAL A 116 -11.90 12.36 23.13
CA VAL A 116 -11.00 11.27 22.72
C VAL A 116 -11.51 10.62 21.42
N PHE A 117 -12.80 10.25 21.33
CA PHE A 117 -13.37 9.66 20.12
C PHE A 117 -13.27 10.56 18.88
N MET A 118 -13.53 11.86 19.01
CA MET A 118 -13.38 12.81 17.89
C MET A 118 -11.93 12.97 17.43
N LEU A 119 -10.96 12.80 18.36
CA LEU A 119 -9.52 12.81 18.10
C LEU A 119 -8.95 11.48 17.54
N LEU A 120 -9.60 10.33 17.75
CA LEU A 120 -9.09 9.00 17.31
C LEU A 120 -8.87 8.91 15.77
N PRO A 121 -7.98 8.02 15.29
CA PRO A 121 -7.74 7.85 13.85
C PRO A 121 -8.92 7.17 13.14
N SER A 122 -9.22 7.66 11.94
CA SER A 122 -10.15 7.04 10.99
C SER A 122 -9.80 5.59 10.69
N GLU A 123 -10.80 4.71 10.71
CA GLU A 123 -10.61 3.29 10.39
C GLU A 123 -10.16 3.12 8.94
N ARG A 124 -9.04 2.43 8.71
CA ARG A 124 -8.33 2.47 7.40
C ARG A 124 -9.11 1.87 6.23
N LEU A 125 -9.93 0.85 6.51
CA LEU A 125 -10.72 0.10 5.53
C LEU A 125 -12.17 0.62 5.47
N THR A 126 -13.00 -0.01 4.63
CA THR A 126 -14.46 0.12 4.74
C THR A 126 -14.95 -0.49 6.05
N ASN A 127 -16.03 0.05 6.62
CA ASN A 127 -16.71 -0.50 7.80
C ASN A 127 -18.23 -0.52 7.61
N GLU A 128 -18.99 -0.82 8.65
CA GLU A 128 -20.46 -0.93 8.59
C GLU A 128 -21.15 0.37 8.14
N TYR A 129 -20.49 1.50 8.34
CA TYR A 129 -20.95 2.83 7.93
C TYR A 129 -20.38 3.28 6.57
N GLY A 130 -19.67 2.39 5.87
CA GLY A 130 -19.22 2.58 4.49
C GLY A 130 -17.70 2.80 4.31
N PRO A 131 -17.27 3.12 3.08
CA PRO A 131 -15.86 3.31 2.73
C PRO A 131 -15.28 4.54 3.43
N ASN A 132 -14.00 4.45 3.83
CA ASN A 132 -13.30 5.56 4.46
C ASN A 132 -13.24 6.78 3.50
N PRO A 133 -13.65 7.99 3.92
CA PRO A 133 -13.60 9.17 3.07
C PRO A 133 -12.17 9.56 2.64
N ASP A 134 -11.14 9.19 3.41
CA ASP A 134 -9.72 9.32 3.05
C ASP A 134 -9.21 8.20 2.13
N THR A 135 -10.06 7.24 1.75
CA THR A 135 -9.84 6.31 0.63
C THR A 135 -10.83 6.47 -0.53
N SER A 136 -12.03 7.02 -0.33
CA SER A 136 -13.08 7.12 -1.37
C SER A 136 -12.75 8.05 -2.55
N SER A 137 -12.00 9.15 -2.33
CA SER A 137 -11.47 9.98 -3.43
C SER A 137 -10.10 9.49 -3.93
N ARG A 138 -9.74 8.24 -3.62
CA ARG A 138 -8.67 7.46 -4.26
C ARG A 138 -9.42 6.54 -5.27
N HIS A 139 -8.74 6.08 -6.32
CA HIS A 139 -9.25 4.93 -7.06
C HIS A 139 -9.51 3.76 -6.09
N PRO A 140 -10.47 2.85 -6.37
CA PRO A 140 -10.90 1.83 -5.42
C PRO A 140 -9.74 1.14 -4.72
N GLU A 141 -9.96 0.85 -3.44
CA GLU A 141 -9.04 0.19 -2.50
C GLU A 141 -8.01 -0.70 -3.20
N PRO A 142 -6.68 -0.49 -2.99
CA PRO A 142 -5.64 -1.08 -3.84
C PRO A 142 -5.35 -2.56 -3.56
N ALA A 143 -6.41 -3.39 -3.59
CA ALA A 143 -6.34 -4.60 -4.37
C ALA A 143 -5.86 -4.22 -5.79
N SER A 144 -4.63 -4.62 -6.13
CA SER A 144 -3.94 -4.24 -7.37
C SER A 144 -3.42 -2.79 -7.46
N ALA A 145 -2.74 -2.34 -6.42
CA ALA A 145 -1.41 -1.78 -6.70
C ALA A 145 -0.50 -2.97 -7.10
N ILE A 146 -0.16 -3.09 -8.39
CA ILE A 146 0.70 -4.18 -8.88
C ILE A 146 2.11 -3.94 -8.36
N LYS A 147 2.52 -4.70 -7.34
CA LYS A 147 3.84 -4.61 -6.69
C LYS A 147 4.92 -5.19 -7.60
N ALA A 148 4.60 -6.33 -8.22
CA ALA A 148 5.39 -7.04 -9.22
C ALA A 148 4.48 -7.87 -10.14
N ILE A 149 5.05 -8.45 -11.20
CA ILE A 149 4.38 -9.25 -12.22
C ILE A 149 5.23 -10.49 -12.47
N PHE A 150 4.61 -11.66 -12.58
CA PHE A 150 5.19 -12.78 -13.32
C PHE A 150 4.68 -12.75 -14.76
N ASN A 151 5.57 -12.49 -15.72
CA ASN A 151 5.28 -12.65 -17.14
C ASN A 151 5.40 -14.14 -17.48
N VAL A 152 4.43 -14.71 -18.19
CA VAL A 152 4.43 -16.12 -18.56
C VAL A 152 5.22 -16.30 -19.85
N GLU A 153 6.34 -17.03 -19.79
CA GLU A 153 7.10 -17.39 -21.00
C GLU A 153 6.53 -18.67 -21.66
N SER A 154 6.06 -19.63 -20.85
CA SER A 154 5.46 -20.88 -21.35
C SER A 154 4.66 -21.63 -20.29
N GLY A 155 3.79 -22.54 -20.75
CA GLY A 155 3.24 -23.62 -19.92
C GLY A 155 1.86 -23.39 -19.28
N LEU A 156 1.21 -22.25 -19.54
CA LEU A 156 -0.14 -21.93 -19.06
C LEU A 156 -1.01 -21.52 -20.25
N SER A 157 -2.27 -21.96 -20.25
CA SER A 157 -3.29 -21.58 -21.25
C SER A 157 -4.01 -20.27 -20.92
N GLY A 158 -3.64 -19.62 -19.82
CA GLY A 158 -4.29 -18.43 -19.25
C GLY A 158 -3.63 -17.11 -19.65
N PRO A 159 -3.70 -16.06 -18.80
CA PRO A 159 -3.14 -14.75 -19.12
C PRO A 159 -1.60 -14.78 -19.21
N SER A 160 -1.05 -13.96 -20.10
CA SER A 160 0.41 -13.83 -20.30
C SER A 160 1.14 -13.10 -19.16
N PHE A 161 0.42 -12.57 -18.17
CA PHE A 161 0.98 -11.91 -17.00
C PHE A 161 0.13 -12.18 -15.76
N LEU A 162 0.80 -12.30 -14.60
CA LEU A 162 0.21 -12.66 -13.32
C LEU A 162 0.61 -11.59 -12.27
N PRO A 163 -0.30 -10.70 -11.85
CA PRO A 163 0.03 -9.56 -10.99
C PRO A 163 0.12 -9.96 -9.50
N ILE A 164 1.24 -9.60 -8.86
CA ILE A 164 1.44 -9.69 -7.41
C ILE A 164 0.85 -8.44 -6.77
N THR A 165 -0.25 -8.61 -6.04
CA THR A 165 -1.06 -7.50 -5.49
C THR A 165 -1.07 -7.44 -3.96
N ARG A 166 -0.58 -8.49 -3.28
CA ARG A 166 -0.55 -8.64 -1.82
C ARG A 166 0.90 -8.68 -1.30
N GLU A 167 1.08 -8.58 0.01
CA GLU A 167 2.39 -8.77 0.68
C GLU A 167 2.83 -10.24 0.72
N THR A 168 1.89 -11.16 0.62
CA THR A 168 2.12 -12.59 0.41
C THR A 168 1.14 -13.09 -0.63
N VAL A 169 1.64 -13.85 -1.60
CA VAL A 169 0.88 -14.43 -2.72
C VAL A 169 1.32 -15.89 -2.88
N ILE A 170 0.36 -16.81 -2.81
CA ILE A 170 0.57 -18.24 -3.05
C ILE A 170 0.17 -18.57 -4.49
N LEU A 171 1.03 -19.31 -5.19
CA LEU A 171 0.79 -19.77 -6.55
C LEU A 171 0.74 -21.31 -6.60
N GLY A 172 -0.16 -21.86 -7.42
CA GLY A 172 -0.36 -23.32 -7.52
C GLY A 172 -1.64 -23.71 -8.26
N ASN A 173 -1.82 -25.01 -8.51
CA ASN A 173 -2.96 -25.53 -9.27
C ASN A 173 -4.16 -25.86 -8.34
N SER A 174 -4.75 -24.84 -7.72
CA SER A 174 -5.94 -24.98 -6.89
C SER A 174 -6.69 -23.66 -6.78
N ASP A 175 -8.02 -23.71 -6.80
CA ASP A 175 -8.89 -22.53 -6.66
C ASP A 175 -8.86 -21.88 -5.25
N ALA A 176 -8.07 -22.44 -4.33
CA ALA A 176 -7.86 -21.96 -2.97
C ALA A 176 -6.54 -21.18 -2.77
N VAL A 177 -5.85 -20.76 -3.84
CA VAL A 177 -4.62 -19.93 -3.78
C VAL A 177 -4.82 -18.58 -4.46
N ASP A 178 -3.94 -17.61 -4.18
CA ASP A 178 -4.05 -16.24 -4.68
C ASP A 178 -3.95 -16.14 -6.21
N ILE A 179 -3.11 -16.96 -6.86
CA ILE A 179 -2.97 -17.03 -8.31
C ILE A 179 -2.96 -18.49 -8.76
N LYS A 180 -4.04 -18.92 -9.41
CA LYS A 180 -4.18 -20.28 -9.95
C LYS A 180 -3.27 -20.47 -11.16
N LEU A 181 -2.48 -21.54 -11.13
CA LEU A 181 -1.61 -21.99 -12.21
C LEU A 181 -2.15 -23.31 -12.76
N GLU A 182 -3.01 -23.25 -13.79
CA GLU A 182 -3.68 -24.42 -14.36
C GLU A 182 -2.71 -25.27 -15.21
N ASN A 183 -1.96 -26.15 -14.54
CA ASN A 183 -1.03 -27.09 -15.16
C ASN A 183 -0.89 -28.35 -14.29
N GLN A 184 -1.00 -29.55 -14.89
CA GLN A 184 -1.00 -30.83 -14.16
C GLN A 184 0.30 -31.13 -13.39
N TYR A 185 1.43 -30.53 -13.79
CA TYR A 185 2.72 -30.70 -13.12
C TYR A 185 2.95 -29.71 -11.98
N VAL A 186 2.01 -28.78 -11.76
CA VAL A 186 2.07 -27.78 -10.69
C VAL A 186 1.22 -28.26 -9.50
N SER A 187 1.85 -28.52 -8.36
CA SER A 187 1.17 -28.83 -7.09
C SER A 187 0.13 -27.77 -6.66
N ARG A 188 -0.91 -28.20 -5.93
CA ARG A 188 -2.06 -27.36 -5.49
C ARG A 188 -1.66 -26.05 -4.81
N ARG A 189 -0.67 -26.12 -3.91
CA ARG A 189 0.14 -25.00 -3.44
C ARG A 189 1.57 -25.34 -3.87
N HIS A 190 2.19 -24.51 -4.70
CA HIS A 190 3.49 -24.83 -5.30
C HIS A 190 4.59 -23.97 -4.73
N LEU A 191 4.37 -22.65 -4.70
CA LEU A 191 5.33 -21.67 -4.19
C LEU A 191 4.60 -20.49 -3.55
N GLN A 192 5.35 -19.72 -2.78
CA GLN A 192 4.93 -18.48 -2.16
C GLN A 192 5.89 -17.36 -2.58
N VAL A 193 5.35 -16.18 -2.87
CA VAL A 193 6.14 -14.94 -2.92
C VAL A 193 5.72 -14.04 -1.76
N ARG A 194 6.70 -13.59 -0.99
CA ARG A 194 6.57 -12.60 0.09
C ARG A 194 7.31 -11.33 -0.29
N GLN A 195 6.72 -10.17 -0.04
CA GLN A 195 7.41 -8.88 -0.10
C GLN A 195 7.75 -8.43 1.32
N ASP A 196 8.98 -7.99 1.53
CA ASP A 196 9.44 -7.32 2.76
C ASP A 196 10.03 -5.96 2.38
N VAL A 197 9.33 -4.88 2.74
CA VAL A 197 9.61 -3.51 2.27
C VAL A 197 9.76 -3.44 0.74
N ASP A 198 10.98 -3.40 0.22
CA ASP A 198 11.29 -3.32 -1.23
C ASP A 198 11.89 -4.63 -1.81
N ILE A 199 12.09 -5.67 -0.97
CA ILE A 199 12.70 -6.95 -1.36
C ILE A 199 11.60 -7.99 -1.56
N PHE A 200 11.71 -8.77 -2.62
CA PHE A 200 10.85 -9.94 -2.86
C PHE A 200 11.61 -11.22 -2.53
N TYR A 201 10.93 -12.11 -1.83
CA TYR A 201 11.38 -13.45 -1.45
C TYR A 201 10.45 -14.47 -2.10
N LEU A 202 11.02 -15.56 -2.60
CA LEU A 202 10.31 -16.69 -3.18
C LEU A 202 10.70 -17.96 -2.44
N SER A 203 9.72 -18.78 -2.06
CA SER A 203 9.95 -20.08 -1.41
C SER A 203 9.08 -21.16 -2.05
N ASP A 204 9.65 -22.36 -2.21
CA ASP A 204 8.90 -23.54 -2.63
C ASP A 204 8.09 -24.09 -1.44
N LEU A 205 6.83 -24.48 -1.67
CA LEU A 205 5.92 -24.94 -0.60
C LEU A 205 5.91 -26.46 -0.40
N GLY A 206 7.00 -27.16 -0.76
CA GLY A 206 7.05 -28.63 -0.77
C GLY A 206 6.42 -29.19 -2.05
N SER A 207 6.71 -28.57 -3.19
CA SER A 207 6.14 -28.96 -4.47
C SER A 207 6.68 -30.30 -4.96
N THR A 208 5.82 -31.09 -5.60
CA THR A 208 6.11 -32.49 -5.99
C THR A 208 7.23 -32.59 -7.02
N ASN A 209 7.34 -31.59 -7.89
CA ASN A 209 8.31 -31.53 -8.99
C ASN A 209 9.43 -30.51 -8.75
N GLY A 210 9.28 -29.62 -7.76
CA GLY A 210 10.24 -28.58 -7.41
C GLY A 210 10.10 -27.28 -8.21
N THR A 211 10.40 -26.19 -7.52
CA THR A 211 10.64 -24.85 -8.09
C THR A 211 12.14 -24.65 -8.38
N TYR A 212 12.44 -23.96 -9.47
CA TYR A 212 13.79 -23.60 -9.88
C TYR A 212 13.87 -22.08 -10.13
N LEU A 213 14.95 -21.44 -9.67
CA LEU A 213 15.25 -20.01 -9.86
C LEU A 213 16.57 -19.89 -10.63
N ASN A 214 16.56 -19.26 -11.81
CA ASN A 214 17.72 -19.11 -12.68
C ASN A 214 18.48 -20.44 -12.89
N ASN A 215 17.72 -21.51 -13.19
CA ASN A 215 18.14 -22.91 -13.34
C ASN A 215 18.57 -23.66 -12.06
N ASN A 216 18.77 -22.98 -10.93
CA ASN A 216 19.08 -23.64 -9.65
C ASN A 216 17.80 -24.15 -9.00
N LYS A 217 17.77 -25.41 -8.54
CA LYS A 217 16.62 -25.96 -7.79
C LYS A 217 16.60 -25.38 -6.38
N LEU A 218 15.44 -24.93 -5.92
CA LEU A 218 15.28 -24.41 -4.56
C LEU A 218 15.03 -25.53 -3.55
N ALA A 219 15.47 -25.31 -2.30
CA ALA A 219 15.04 -26.14 -1.18
C ALA A 219 13.59 -25.80 -0.76
N PRO A 220 12.77 -26.80 -0.38
CA PRO A 220 11.45 -26.55 0.20
C PRO A 220 11.52 -25.66 1.44
N HIS A 221 10.61 -24.70 1.53
CA HIS A 221 10.39 -23.76 2.63
C HIS A 221 11.54 -22.77 2.94
N GLU A 222 12.58 -22.71 2.10
CA GLU A 222 13.66 -21.72 2.23
C GLU A 222 13.37 -20.46 1.39
N GLU A 223 13.47 -19.27 2.01
CA GLU A 223 13.22 -17.98 1.34
C GLU A 223 14.42 -17.51 0.52
N HIS A 224 14.26 -17.47 -0.80
CA HIS A 224 15.27 -17.02 -1.76
C HIS A 224 14.90 -15.62 -2.30
N VAL A 225 15.84 -14.67 -2.27
CA VAL A 225 15.61 -13.33 -2.85
C VAL A 225 15.46 -13.40 -4.36
N ILE A 226 14.41 -12.77 -4.90
CA ILE A 226 14.14 -12.66 -6.34
C ILE A 226 14.18 -11.20 -6.81
N ARG A 227 14.70 -10.98 -8.03
CA ARG A 227 14.99 -9.67 -8.63
C ARG A 227 14.33 -9.51 -9.99
N ASP A 228 14.19 -8.26 -10.43
CA ASP A 228 13.67 -7.94 -11.77
C ASP A 228 14.50 -8.64 -12.87
N GLY A 229 13.81 -9.35 -13.76
CA GLY A 229 14.42 -10.15 -14.82
C GLY A 229 14.63 -11.64 -14.48
N ASP A 230 14.56 -12.05 -13.21
CA ASP A 230 14.79 -13.45 -12.80
C ASP A 230 13.77 -14.42 -13.39
N ARG A 231 14.23 -15.65 -13.68
CA ARG A 231 13.44 -16.71 -14.33
C ARG A 231 13.10 -17.81 -13.33
N VAL A 232 11.80 -18.01 -13.12
CA VAL A 232 11.24 -19.04 -12.23
C VAL A 232 10.63 -20.15 -13.08
N VAL A 233 11.02 -21.39 -12.83
CA VAL A 233 10.57 -22.55 -13.60
C VAL A 233 9.98 -23.59 -12.65
N LEU A 234 8.78 -24.08 -12.98
CA LEU A 234 7.97 -24.94 -12.13
C LEU A 234 7.65 -26.26 -12.82
N GLY A 235 7.38 -27.30 -12.03
CA GLY A 235 6.77 -28.51 -12.55
C GLY A 235 7.64 -29.29 -13.53
N SER A 236 8.97 -29.36 -13.30
CA SER A 236 9.92 -30.01 -14.23
C SER A 236 9.88 -29.40 -15.64
N ASN A 237 10.06 -28.07 -15.73
CA ASN A 237 9.97 -27.25 -16.94
C ASN A 237 8.56 -27.10 -17.56
N ALA A 238 7.51 -27.59 -16.89
CA ALA A 238 6.14 -27.49 -17.40
C ALA A 238 5.54 -26.07 -17.38
N VAL A 239 6.03 -25.16 -16.53
CA VAL A 239 5.66 -23.74 -16.52
C VAL A 239 6.92 -22.88 -16.36
N THR A 240 7.02 -21.81 -17.15
CA THR A 240 8.09 -20.82 -17.03
C THR A 240 7.51 -19.42 -16.83
N LEU A 241 8.00 -18.73 -15.80
CA LEU A 241 7.66 -17.36 -15.44
C LEU A 241 8.93 -16.50 -15.41
N ARG A 242 8.81 -15.22 -15.81
CA ARG A 242 9.83 -14.19 -15.59
C ARG A 242 9.30 -13.14 -14.64
N PHE A 243 9.97 -12.98 -13.50
CA PHE A 243 9.65 -11.94 -12.53
C PHE A 243 10.02 -10.58 -13.11
N SER A 244 9.12 -9.62 -12.98
CA SER A 244 9.44 -8.21 -13.12
C SER A 244 8.82 -7.43 -11.97
N GLY A 245 9.59 -6.58 -11.32
CA GLY A 245 9.19 -5.86 -10.13
C GLY A 245 9.65 -4.41 -10.19
N THR A 246 8.93 -3.51 -9.52
CA THR A 246 9.29 -2.08 -9.45
C THR A 246 10.49 -1.90 -8.50
N ALA A 247 11.65 -2.39 -8.91
CA ALA A 247 12.83 -2.48 -8.06
C ALA A 247 13.50 -1.11 -7.90
N GLY A 248 13.58 -0.64 -6.66
CA GLY A 248 14.71 0.17 -6.24
C GLY A 248 15.96 -0.70 -6.31
N THR A 249 16.69 -0.65 -7.43
CA THR A 249 17.92 -1.43 -7.67
C THR A 249 19.07 -0.92 -6.82
N ILE A 250 19.04 -1.21 -5.51
CA ILE A 250 20.17 -0.91 -4.65
C ILE A 250 21.22 -2.02 -4.75
N HIS A 251 22.26 -1.74 -5.52
CA HIS A 251 23.61 -2.20 -5.17
C HIS A 251 23.98 -1.61 -3.79
N GLN A 252 23.47 -2.19 -2.70
CA GLN A 252 24.10 -1.99 -1.39
C GLN A 252 25.30 -2.93 -1.29
N ASN A 253 26.43 -2.34 -0.95
CA ASN A 253 27.69 -3.03 -0.77
C ASN A 253 27.52 -4.19 0.22
N PHE A 254 27.75 -5.43 -0.22
CA PHE A 254 28.23 -6.43 0.72
C PHE A 254 29.60 -5.98 1.25
N PRO A 255 29.91 -6.20 2.54
CA PRO A 255 31.17 -5.73 3.12
C PRO A 255 32.37 -6.38 2.42
N ALA A 256 33.43 -5.58 2.21
CA ALA A 256 34.65 -6.04 1.56
C ALA A 256 35.32 -7.17 2.36
N GLY A 257 35.59 -8.31 1.71
CA GLY A 257 36.26 -9.44 2.35
C GLY A 257 36.20 -10.76 1.58
N ALA A 258 35.17 -10.98 0.75
CA ALA A 258 35.09 -12.18 -0.10
C ALA A 258 35.91 -11.98 -1.41
N PRO A 259 36.93 -12.83 -1.69
CA PRO A 259 37.66 -12.77 -2.95
C PRO A 259 36.78 -13.31 -4.09
N SER A 260 36.19 -12.40 -4.87
CA SER A 260 35.41 -12.78 -6.06
C SER A 260 36.34 -13.36 -7.12
N LYS A 261 36.09 -14.61 -7.52
CA LYS A 261 36.77 -15.30 -8.63
C LYS A 261 36.69 -14.58 -9.99
N TYR A 262 35.85 -13.55 -10.13
CA TYR A 262 35.53 -12.90 -11.39
C TYR A 262 35.91 -11.42 -11.33
N CYS A 263 36.49 -10.89 -12.41
CA CYS A 263 36.89 -9.48 -12.49
C CYS A 263 35.64 -8.56 -12.47
N PRO A 264 35.58 -7.54 -11.59
CA PRO A 264 34.35 -6.75 -11.39
C PRO A 264 33.96 -5.88 -12.59
N ASP A 265 34.90 -5.54 -13.49
CA ASP A 265 34.60 -4.72 -14.67
C ASP A 265 34.08 -5.53 -15.88
N CYS A 266 34.43 -6.81 -16.00
CA CYS A 266 34.21 -7.60 -17.22
C CYS A 266 33.69 -9.05 -17.00
N GLY A 267 33.56 -9.51 -15.76
CA GLY A 267 32.95 -10.80 -15.40
C GLY A 267 33.75 -12.06 -15.73
N LEU A 268 34.96 -11.95 -16.29
CA LEU A 268 35.83 -13.09 -16.61
C LEU A 268 36.52 -13.66 -15.35
N GLU A 269 36.71 -14.99 -15.29
CA GLU A 269 37.36 -15.66 -14.16
C GLU A 269 38.85 -15.30 -14.09
N SER A 270 39.35 -14.96 -12.89
CA SER A 270 40.72 -14.50 -12.69
C SER A 270 41.71 -15.66 -12.66
N SER A 271 42.60 -15.74 -13.66
CA SER A 271 43.80 -16.58 -13.60
C SER A 271 44.69 -16.11 -12.45
N GLY A 272 44.71 -16.87 -11.35
CA GLY A 272 45.24 -16.45 -10.04
C GLY A 272 46.75 -16.26 -9.89
N ASP A 273 47.47 -15.99 -10.99
CA ASP A 273 48.92 -15.81 -11.04
C ASP A 273 49.34 -14.54 -11.84
N THR A 274 48.38 -13.84 -12.46
CA THR A 274 48.63 -12.63 -13.25
C THR A 274 48.15 -11.37 -12.51
N ARG A 275 49.06 -10.41 -12.28
CA ARG A 275 48.78 -9.09 -11.64
C ARG A 275 47.87 -8.15 -12.45
N SER A 276 47.25 -8.64 -13.53
CA SER A 276 46.28 -7.92 -14.35
C SER A 276 45.32 -8.90 -15.03
N CYS A 277 44.09 -8.44 -15.25
CA CYS A 277 43.06 -9.23 -15.91
C CYS A 277 43.30 -9.31 -17.42
N VAL A 278 43.37 -10.53 -17.96
CA VAL A 278 43.64 -10.81 -19.38
C VAL A 278 42.60 -10.18 -20.33
N GLY A 279 41.35 -10.02 -19.88
CA GLY A 279 40.26 -9.51 -20.73
C GLY A 279 40.14 -7.98 -20.82
N CYS A 280 40.56 -7.24 -19.78
CA CYS A 280 40.43 -5.77 -19.73
C CYS A 280 41.73 -5.02 -19.45
N GLY A 281 42.85 -5.73 -19.23
CA GLY A 281 44.18 -5.16 -18.98
C GLY A 281 44.37 -4.48 -17.62
N ARG A 282 43.31 -4.31 -16.82
CA ARG A 282 43.37 -3.66 -15.51
C ARG A 282 44.16 -4.50 -14.50
N ALA A 283 44.98 -3.85 -13.67
CA ALA A 283 45.67 -4.51 -12.57
C ALA A 283 44.67 -5.12 -11.57
N LEU A 284 45.05 -6.27 -11.00
CA LEU A 284 44.32 -6.99 -9.93
C LEU A 284 45.05 -6.81 -8.59
#